data_AF-A0A5M8SL63-F1
#
_entry.id   AF-A0A5M8SL63-F1
#
_cell.length_a   1.000
_cell.length_b   1.000
_cell.length_c   1.000
_cell.angle_alpha   90.00
_cell.angle_beta   90.00
_cell.angle_gamma   90.00
#
_symmetry.space_group_name_H-M   'P 1'
#
loop_
_entity.id
_entity.type
_entity.pdbx_description
1 polymer ?
#
loop_
_entity_poly.entity_id
_entity_poly.type
_entity_poly.pdbx_seq_one_letter_code
_entity_poly.pdbx_strand_id
1 'polypeptide(L)'
;MATRRNFLQRWTRLAAGAWATGVFTTSTTDAQTQQPQEPKKKLHILMRSSWGTDEPTRASFAFSHGLALAEAGHDVQIFLTHDATYLMRKATVDAVKPIGWPPLSETMAKVVAKHIPVFT
;
A
#
# COMPACT_ATOMS: atom_id res chain seq x y z
N MET A 1 36.79 7.02 -20.53
CA MET A 1 35.61 7.92 -20.47
C MET A 1 34.74 7.71 -21.72
N ALA A 2 33.75 6.80 -21.68
CA ALA A 2 32.95 6.42 -22.86
C ALA A 2 31.48 6.08 -22.50
N THR A 3 30.82 6.94 -21.72
CA THR A 3 29.50 6.60 -21.11
C THR A 3 28.37 7.57 -21.46
N ARG A 4 28.63 8.65 -22.21
CA ARG A 4 27.60 9.69 -22.48
C ARG A 4 26.90 9.62 -23.84
N ARG A 5 27.35 8.78 -24.78
CA ARG A 5 26.76 8.72 -26.14
C ARG A 5 25.59 7.74 -26.29
N ASN A 6 25.46 6.75 -25.39
CA ASN A 6 24.38 5.75 -25.47
C ASN A 6 23.03 6.21 -24.92
N PHE A 7 22.99 7.30 -24.15
CA PHE A 7 21.74 7.77 -23.52
C PHE A 7 20.83 8.52 -24.49
N LEU A 8 21.41 9.26 -25.44
CA LEU A 8 20.67 10.06 -26.42
C LEU A 8 20.07 9.24 -27.57
N GLN A 9 20.67 8.09 -27.93
CA GLN A 9 20.15 7.24 -29.01
C GLN A 9 18.90 6.44 -28.64
N ARG A 10 18.64 6.25 -27.34
CA ARG A 10 17.47 5.49 -26.86
C ARG A 10 16.19 6.32 -26.83
N TRP A 11 16.31 7.66 -26.82
CA TRP A 11 15.15 8.58 -26.81
C TRP A 11 14.57 8.81 -28.20
N THR A 12 15.37 8.76 -29.26
CA THR A 12 14.91 8.97 -30.64
C THR A 12 14.07 7.83 -31.22
N ARG A 13 14.00 6.66 -30.55
CA ARG A 13 13.17 5.52 -31.00
C ARG A 13 11.75 5.49 -30.43
N LEU A 14 11.41 6.35 -29.47
CA LEU A 14 10.07 6.41 -28.87
C LEU A 14 9.16 7.49 -29.47
N ALA A 15 9.70 8.43 -30.25
CA ALA A 15 8.92 9.53 -30.83
C ALA A 15 8.38 9.25 -32.25
N ALA A 16 8.74 8.12 -32.87
CA ALA A 16 8.45 7.84 -34.28
C ALA A 16 7.33 6.81 -34.55
N GLY A 17 6.49 6.51 -33.55
CA GLY A 17 5.40 5.52 -33.68
C GLY A 17 3.98 6.07 -33.63
N ALA A 18 3.77 7.39 -33.48
CA ALA A 18 2.49 7.96 -33.07
C ALA A 18 1.65 8.62 -34.19
N TRP A 19 1.85 8.26 -35.47
CA TRP A 19 1.06 8.81 -36.57
C TRP A 19 0.80 7.78 -37.67
N ALA A 20 -0.20 6.92 -37.49
CA ALA A 20 -0.92 6.34 -38.62
C ALA A 20 -2.29 5.81 -38.16
N THR A 21 -3.35 6.41 -38.72
CA THR A 21 -4.75 5.93 -38.82
C THR A 21 -5.49 5.76 -37.47
N GLY A 22 -6.46 6.57 -37.04
CA GLY A 22 -7.55 7.20 -37.78
C GLY A 22 -8.78 6.30 -37.73
N VAL A 23 -9.75 6.60 -36.85
CA VAL A 23 -11.22 6.46 -37.01
C VAL A 23 -11.89 6.77 -35.66
N PHE A 24 -12.72 7.82 -35.65
CA PHE A 24 -13.75 8.06 -34.64
C PHE A 24 -14.90 7.09 -34.87
N THR A 25 -15.28 6.28 -33.87
CA THR A 25 -16.65 5.77 -33.73
C THR A 25 -17.05 5.77 -32.25
N THR A 26 -18.24 6.29 -32.01
CA THR A 26 -18.92 6.52 -30.73
C THR A 26 -19.28 5.25 -29.97
N SER A 27 -19.40 5.43 -28.64
CA SER A 27 -20.21 4.67 -27.67
C SER A 27 -19.92 3.18 -27.46
N THR A 28 -19.28 2.83 -26.34
CA THR A 28 -19.68 1.69 -25.49
C THR A 28 -19.09 1.89 -24.09
N THR A 29 -19.94 1.84 -23.07
CA THR A 29 -19.69 1.35 -21.70
C THR A 29 -18.26 1.44 -21.16
N ASP A 30 -18.07 2.22 -20.09
CA ASP A 30 -16.95 2.11 -19.15
C ASP A 30 -16.97 0.73 -18.44
N ALA A 31 -16.70 -0.33 -19.21
CA ALA A 31 -16.24 -1.60 -18.70
C ALA A 31 -14.72 -1.50 -18.67
N GLN A 32 -14.20 -0.95 -17.56
CA GLN A 32 -12.78 -1.02 -17.23
C GLN A 32 -12.36 -2.50 -17.25
N THR A 33 -11.78 -2.89 -18.38
CA THR A 33 -11.22 -4.21 -18.60
C THR A 33 -10.02 -4.31 -17.66
N GLN A 34 -10.18 -5.09 -16.59
CA GLN A 34 -9.07 -5.44 -15.70
C GLN A 34 -8.03 -6.15 -16.56
N GLN A 35 -6.94 -5.46 -16.85
CA GLN A 35 -5.75 -6.07 -17.43
C GLN A 35 -5.36 -7.26 -16.54
N PRO A 36 -5.08 -8.45 -17.11
CA PRO A 36 -4.60 -9.59 -16.34
C PRO A 36 -3.39 -9.16 -15.53
N GLN A 37 -3.55 -9.09 -14.21
CA GLN A 37 -2.48 -8.72 -13.30
C GLN A 37 -1.36 -9.75 -13.48
N GLU A 38 -0.21 -9.29 -13.99
CA GLU A 38 1.04 -10.03 -13.96
C GLU A 38 1.26 -10.62 -12.56
N PRO A 39 1.84 -11.83 -12.44
CA PRO A 39 2.00 -12.51 -11.16
C PRO A 39 2.62 -11.55 -10.15
N LYS A 40 1.82 -11.17 -9.15
CA LYS A 40 2.13 -10.12 -8.17
C LYS A 40 3.45 -10.48 -7.47
N LYS A 41 4.52 -9.79 -7.84
CA LYS A 41 5.83 -9.97 -7.19
C LYS A 41 5.63 -9.77 -5.68
N LYS A 42 6.06 -10.74 -4.88
CA LYS A 42 6.05 -10.59 -3.41
C LYS A 42 7.00 -9.45 -3.04
N LEU A 43 6.46 -8.41 -2.42
CA LEU A 43 7.22 -7.24 -1.96
C LEU A 43 7.40 -7.35 -0.44
N HIS A 44 8.52 -6.81 0.04
CA HIS A 44 8.76 -6.58 1.45
C HIS A 44 8.40 -5.13 1.78
N ILE A 45 7.36 -4.93 2.58
CA ILE A 45 6.79 -3.63 2.88
C ILE A 45 6.95 -3.35 4.36
N LEU A 46 7.67 -2.27 4.68
CA LEU A 46 7.77 -1.74 6.04
C LEU A 46 6.79 -0.58 6.22
N MET A 47 5.74 -0.83 6.99
CA MET A 47 4.74 0.16 7.38
C MET A 47 5.18 0.84 8.67
N ARG A 48 5.34 2.17 8.63
CA ARG A 48 5.74 2.96 9.80
C ARG A 48 4.60 3.85 10.25
N SER A 49 4.38 3.93 11.57
CA SER A 49 3.41 4.85 12.16
C SER A 49 4.02 5.59 13.33
N SER A 50 3.72 6.88 13.43
CA SER A 50 4.04 7.75 14.57
C SER A 50 2.80 8.26 15.30
N TRP A 51 1.61 7.86 14.85
CA TRP A 51 0.32 8.31 15.39
C TRP A 51 -0.13 7.38 16.52
N GLY A 52 -0.39 7.94 17.70
CA GLY A 52 -0.96 7.21 18.84
C GLY A 52 -2.41 7.59 19.11
N THR A 53 -2.75 7.77 20.38
CA THR A 53 -4.15 7.95 20.82
C THR A 53 -4.77 9.28 20.44
N ASP A 54 -3.94 10.29 20.19
CA ASP A 54 -4.42 11.63 19.80
C ASP A 54 -5.17 11.59 18.46
N GLU A 55 -4.84 10.62 17.61
CA GLU A 55 -5.36 10.50 16.25
C GLU A 55 -5.76 9.04 15.94
N PRO A 56 -6.88 8.56 16.52
CA PRO A 56 -7.24 7.14 16.53
C PRO A 56 -7.50 6.57 15.13
N THR A 57 -8.01 7.40 14.21
CA THR A 57 -8.26 7.00 12.82
C THR A 57 -6.94 6.76 12.08
N ARG A 58 -5.96 7.66 12.20
CA ARG A 58 -4.65 7.53 11.55
C ARG A 58 -3.80 6.42 12.17
N ALA A 59 -3.87 6.27 13.49
CA ALA A 59 -3.25 5.16 14.21
C ALA A 59 -3.72 3.80 13.67
N SER A 60 -5.02 3.67 13.39
CA SER A 60 -5.61 2.42 12.88
C SER A 60 -5.21 2.10 11.44
N PHE A 61 -4.80 3.11 10.64
CA PHE A 61 -4.46 2.88 9.23
C PHE A 61 -3.26 1.96 9.05
N ALA A 62 -2.25 2.06 9.90
CA ALA A 62 -1.07 1.20 9.80
C ALA A 62 -1.41 -0.29 9.94
N PHE A 63 -2.37 -0.61 10.81
CA PHE A 63 -2.81 -2.00 11.02
C PHE A 63 -3.76 -2.46 9.92
N SER A 64 -4.74 -1.64 9.53
CA SER A 64 -5.70 -1.98 8.47
C SER A 64 -5.04 -2.15 7.11
N HIS A 65 -4.11 -1.25 6.76
CA HIS A 65 -3.35 -1.38 5.50
C HIS A 65 -2.34 -2.52 5.58
N GLY A 66 -1.70 -2.73 6.73
CA GLY A 66 -0.81 -3.87 6.93
C GLY A 66 -1.54 -5.20 6.75
N LEU A 67 -2.77 -5.30 7.26
CA LEU A 67 -3.63 -6.46 7.09
C LEU A 67 -4.01 -6.68 5.61
N ALA A 68 -4.44 -5.62 4.92
CA ALA A 68 -4.81 -5.70 3.50
C ALA A 68 -3.62 -6.11 2.61
N LEU A 69 -2.41 -5.64 2.92
CA LEU A 69 -1.19 -6.01 2.20
C LEU A 69 -0.75 -7.45 2.50
N ALA A 70 -0.92 -7.91 3.74
CA ALA A 70 -0.70 -9.31 4.09
C ALA A 70 -1.71 -10.22 3.37
N GLU A 71 -2.98 -9.79 3.23
CA GLU A 71 -4.01 -10.49 2.43
C GLU A 71 -3.67 -10.55 0.95
N ALA A 72 -3.06 -9.50 0.43
CA ALA A 72 -2.55 -9.46 -0.94
C ALA A 72 -1.31 -10.35 -1.17
N GLY A 73 -0.80 -11.04 -0.13
CA GLY A 73 0.33 -11.96 -0.22
C GLY A 73 1.71 -11.31 -0.11
N HIS A 74 1.79 -10.05 0.32
CA HIS A 74 3.06 -9.35 0.54
C HIS A 74 3.61 -9.60 1.94
N ASP A 75 4.94 -9.56 2.10
CA ASP A 75 5.56 -9.60 3.43
C ASP A 75 5.51 -8.21 4.04
N VAL A 76 4.72 -8.05 5.10
CA VAL A 76 4.52 -6.78 5.77
C VAL A 76 5.16 -6.81 7.15
N GLN A 77 5.83 -5.72 7.50
CA GLN A 77 6.32 -5.47 8.85
C GLN A 77 5.78 -4.12 9.32
N ILE A 78 5.30 -4.05 10.56
CA ILE A 78 4.79 -2.81 11.15
C ILE A 78 5.82 -2.30 12.16
N PHE A 79 6.23 -1.04 12.01
CA PHE A 79 7.16 -0.37 12.91
C PHE A 79 6.47 0.85 13.53
N LEU A 80 6.28 0.80 14.84
CA LEU A 80 5.66 1.84 15.61
C LEU A 80 6.74 2.75 16.18
N THR A 81 6.53 4.05 16.10
CA THR A 81 7.47 5.07 16.59
C THR A 81 6.75 6.08 17.45
N HIS A 82 7.47 6.69 18.39
CA HIS A 82 6.94 7.76 19.24
C HIS A 82 5.64 7.34 19.95
N ASP A 83 4.55 8.08 19.75
CA ASP A 83 3.26 7.88 20.42
C ASP A 83 2.53 6.61 19.93
N ALA A 84 2.88 6.11 18.74
CA ALA A 84 2.32 4.85 18.25
C ALA A 84 2.76 3.64 19.11
N THR A 85 3.85 3.75 19.88
CA THR A 85 4.32 2.66 20.76
C THR A 85 3.32 2.34 21.87
N TYR A 86 2.48 3.31 22.28
CA TYR A 86 1.41 3.07 23.25
C TYR A 86 0.33 2.12 22.73
N LEU A 87 0.15 2.00 21.40
CA LEU A 87 -0.80 1.07 20.79
C LEU A 87 -0.45 -0.41 21.01
N MET A 88 0.70 -0.72 21.62
CA MET A 88 1.00 -2.09 22.05
C MET A 88 0.38 -2.47 23.39
N ARG A 89 -0.14 -1.50 24.13
CA ARG A 89 -0.83 -1.76 25.39
C ARG A 89 -2.27 -2.16 25.10
N LYS A 90 -2.72 -3.28 25.67
CA LYS A 90 -4.11 -3.77 25.52
C LYS A 90 -5.15 -2.70 25.86
N ALA A 91 -4.96 -2.00 26.98
CA ALA A 91 -5.87 -0.93 27.40
C ALA A 91 -6.00 0.20 26.36
N THR A 92 -4.91 0.53 25.68
CA THR A 92 -4.89 1.57 24.64
C THR A 92 -5.58 1.08 23.37
N VAL A 93 -5.31 -0.15 22.94
CA VAL A 93 -5.97 -0.76 21.77
C VAL A 93 -7.49 -0.83 21.95
N ASP A 94 -7.96 -1.18 23.14
CA ASP A 94 -9.39 -1.29 23.46
C ASP A 94 -10.09 0.09 23.49
N ALA A 95 -9.34 1.17 23.78
CA ALA A 95 -9.85 2.54 23.82
C ALA A 95 -9.90 3.22 22.43
N VAL A 96 -9.04 2.80 21.49
CA VAL A 96 -8.92 3.42 20.17
C VAL A 96 -10.08 2.99 19.26
N LYS A 97 -10.98 3.94 19.00
CA LYS A 97 -12.13 3.79 18.11
C LYS A 97 -11.98 4.70 16.88
N PRO A 98 -11.54 4.17 15.73
CA PRO A 98 -11.43 4.96 14.50
C PRO A 98 -12.81 5.29 13.92
N ILE A 99 -12.91 6.39 13.17
CA ILE A 99 -14.15 6.79 12.50
C ILE A 99 -14.24 6.08 11.14
N GLY A 100 -15.31 5.31 10.91
CA GLY A 100 -15.56 4.63 9.63
C GLY A 100 -14.77 3.32 9.41
N TRP A 101 -14.02 2.86 10.41
CA TRP A 101 -13.25 1.61 10.38
C TRP A 101 -13.62 0.74 11.58
N PRO A 102 -13.37 -0.59 11.53
CA PRO A 102 -13.57 -1.45 12.69
C PRO A 102 -12.68 -1.02 13.88
N PRO A 103 -13.07 -1.38 15.12
CA PRO A 103 -12.24 -1.13 16.30
C PRO A 103 -10.81 -1.65 16.14
N LEU A 104 -9.85 -0.96 16.76
CA LEU A 104 -8.45 -1.35 16.65
C LEU A 104 -8.19 -2.73 17.27
N SER A 105 -8.93 -3.11 18.31
CA SER A 105 -8.87 -4.43 18.95
C SER A 105 -9.16 -5.58 17.99
N GLU A 106 -10.18 -5.44 17.14
CA GLU A 106 -10.53 -6.44 16.12
C GLU A 106 -9.45 -6.54 15.04
N THR A 107 -8.93 -5.40 14.60
CA THR A 107 -7.89 -5.36 13.57
C THR A 107 -6.58 -5.94 14.12
N MET A 108 -6.23 -5.63 15.37
CA MET A 108 -5.06 -6.16 16.06
C MET A 108 -5.15 -7.68 16.22
N ALA A 109 -6.32 -8.22 16.57
CA ALA A 109 -6.52 -9.66 16.65
C ALA A 109 -6.24 -10.37 15.31
N LYS A 110 -6.67 -9.76 14.19
CA LYS A 110 -6.38 -10.28 12.84
C LYS A 110 -4.89 -10.17 12.48
N VAL A 111 -4.23 -9.08 12.85
CA VAL A 111 -2.79 -8.89 12.65
C VAL A 111 -1.98 -9.97 13.40
N VAL A 112 -2.34 -10.25 14.64
CA VAL A 112 -1.73 -11.32 15.46
C VAL A 112 -2.01 -12.70 14.87
N ALA A 113 -3.24 -12.99 14.45
CA ALA A 113 -3.60 -14.26 13.84
C ALA A 113 -2.83 -14.56 12.54
N LYS A 114 -2.40 -13.52 11.82
CA LYS A 114 -1.57 -13.64 10.61
C LYS A 114 -0.08 -13.58 10.88
N HIS A 115 0.34 -13.54 12.14
CA HIS A 115 1.74 -13.46 12.55
C HIS A 115 2.51 -12.31 11.89
N ILE A 116 1.85 -11.17 11.68
CA ILE A 116 2.52 -9.97 11.16
C ILE A 116 3.42 -9.42 12.27
N PRO A 117 4.74 -9.27 12.03
CA PRO A 117 5.65 -8.75 13.03
C PRO A 117 5.38 -7.25 13.27
N VAL A 118 5.19 -6.90 14.54
CA VAL A 118 5.05 -5.52 15.01
C VAL A 118 6.23 -5.20 15.91
N PHE A 119 6.94 -4.13 15.58
CA PHE A 119 8.09 -3.64 16.32
C PHE A 119 7.78 -2.25 16.90
N THR A 120 8.40 -1.93 18.04
CA THR A 120 8.30 -0.64 18.74
C THR A 120 9.68 -0.07 19.03
#